data_AF-X0XHU2-F1
#
_entry.id   AF-X0XHU2-F1
#
_cell.length_a   1.000
_cell.length_b   1.000
_cell.length_c   1.000
_cell.angle_alpha   90.00
_cell.angle_beta   90.00
_cell.angle_gamma   90.00
#
_symmetry.space_group_name_H-M   'P 1'
#
loop_
_entity.id
_entity.type
_entity.pdbx_description
1 polymer ?
#
loop_
_entity_poly.entity_id
_entity_poly.type
_entity_poly.pdbx_seq_one_letter_code
_entity_poly.pdbx_strand_id
1 'polypeptide(L)'
;MATIQERILEADDLPREKVHVPEWNMDVWIRSLTAAERDDYEQGLLRASGQGRSLTMTPNLANAKAKLVVRTLVYENGERMFTDVEAGKLGQKSARAINRLYDVAERLSGISEEDIEELVKNSDSGPGEPSPSD
;
A
#
# COMPACT_ATOMS: atom_id res chain seq x y z
N MET A 1 -22.50 -24.82 14.56
CA MET A 1 -22.12 -23.43 14.92
C MET A 1 -20.80 -23.16 14.23
N ALA A 2 -20.64 -22.00 13.60
CA ALA A 2 -19.36 -21.63 12.99
C ALA A 2 -18.26 -21.55 14.07
N THR A 3 -17.08 -22.06 13.74
CA THR A 3 -15.86 -22.01 14.55
C THR A 3 -15.35 -20.58 14.68
N ILE A 4 -14.45 -20.33 15.63
CA ILE A 4 -13.78 -19.03 15.76
C ILE A 4 -12.98 -18.71 14.49
N GLN A 5 -12.35 -19.72 13.87
CA GLN A 5 -11.61 -19.56 12.62
C GLN A 5 -12.51 -19.06 11.48
N GLU A 6 -13.65 -19.72 11.25
CA GLU A 6 -14.62 -19.31 10.21
C GLU A 6 -15.11 -17.88 10.46
N ARG A 7 -15.42 -17.53 11.71
CA ARG A 7 -15.85 -16.18 12.08
C ARG A 7 -14.80 -15.09 11.81
N ILE A 8 -13.51 -15.41 11.90
CA ILE A 8 -12.43 -14.48 11.56
C ILE A 8 -12.33 -14.34 10.03
N LEU A 9 -12.39 -15.45 9.28
CA LEU A 9 -12.28 -15.43 7.83
C LEU A 9 -13.50 -14.83 7.11
N GLU A 10 -14.65 -14.79 7.77
CA GLU A 10 -15.90 -14.18 7.27
C GLU A 10 -16.10 -12.74 7.77
N ALA A 11 -15.22 -12.22 8.62
CA ALA A 11 -15.36 -10.87 9.14
C ALA A 11 -15.23 -9.82 8.01
N ASP A 12 -16.15 -8.86 7.97
CA ASP A 12 -16.02 -7.67 7.14
C ASP A 12 -15.21 -6.61 7.91
N ASP A 13 -13.88 -6.73 7.80
CA ASP A 13 -12.90 -5.90 8.50
C ASP A 13 -12.09 -4.98 7.57
N LEU A 14 -12.56 -4.81 6.33
CA LEU A 14 -11.98 -3.93 5.33
C LEU A 14 -12.86 -2.69 5.12
N PRO A 15 -12.80 -1.68 6.02
CA PRO A 15 -13.62 -0.48 5.91
C PRO A 15 -13.37 0.22 4.58
N ARG A 16 -14.45 0.79 4.03
CA ARG A 16 -14.43 1.51 2.77
C ARG A 16 -15.21 2.81 2.84
N GLU A 17 -14.74 3.78 2.07
CA GLU A 17 -15.29 5.13 2.02
C GLU A 17 -15.53 5.55 0.58
N LYS A 18 -16.67 6.19 0.35
CA LYS A 18 -17.01 6.79 -0.94
C LYS A 18 -16.43 8.20 -0.99
N VAL A 19 -15.56 8.45 -1.96
CA VAL A 19 -14.84 9.72 -2.11
C VAL A 19 -15.26 10.39 -3.41
N HIS A 20 -15.77 11.61 -3.31
CA HIS A 20 -16.02 12.45 -4.48
C HIS A 20 -14.71 13.02 -5.02
N VAL A 21 -14.47 12.87 -6.32
CA VAL A 21 -13.28 13.38 -7.02
C VAL A 21 -13.71 14.48 -8.00
N PRO A 22 -13.63 15.76 -7.60
CA PRO A 22 -14.09 16.89 -8.43
C PRO A 22 -13.42 16.94 -9.80
N GLU A 23 -12.14 16.57 -9.89
CA GLU A 23 -11.37 16.56 -11.14
C GLU A 23 -11.91 15.59 -12.18
N TRP A 24 -12.67 14.58 -11.75
CA TRP A 24 -13.31 13.59 -12.62
C TRP A 24 -14.83 13.69 -12.60
N ASN A 25 -15.39 14.60 -11.79
CA ASN A 25 -16.82 14.75 -11.55
C ASN A 25 -17.51 13.41 -11.27
N MET A 26 -16.89 12.58 -10.44
CA MET A 26 -17.37 11.24 -10.13
C MET A 26 -17.02 10.83 -8.71
N ASP A 27 -17.76 9.85 -8.20
CA ASP A 27 -17.44 9.21 -6.94
C ASP A 27 -16.71 7.89 -7.18
N VAL A 28 -15.79 7.56 -6.28
CA VAL A 28 -15.10 6.27 -6.25
C VAL A 28 -15.09 5.68 -4.85
N TRP A 29 -14.83 4.39 -4.73
CA TRP A 29 -14.69 3.72 -3.44
C TRP A 29 -13.22 3.45 -3.13
N ILE A 30 -12.79 3.81 -1.93
CA ILE A 30 -11.48 3.47 -1.37
C ILE A 30 -11.72 2.52 -0.21
N ARG A 31 -11.03 1.38 -0.17
CA ARG A 31 -11.01 0.47 0.98
C ARG A 31 -9.64 0.44 1.66
N SER A 32 -9.60 -0.01 2.91
CA SER A 32 -8.33 -0.38 3.55
C SER A 32 -7.63 -1.51 2.80
N LEU A 33 -6.30 -1.57 2.92
CA LEU A 33 -5.52 -2.73 2.49
C LEU A 33 -5.79 -3.94 3.40
N THR A 34 -5.69 -5.14 2.83
CA THR A 34 -5.45 -6.34 3.65
C THR A 34 -3.98 -6.34 4.12
N ALA A 35 -3.67 -7.18 5.13
CA ALA A 35 -2.30 -7.35 5.60
C ALA A 35 -1.33 -7.73 4.47
N ALA A 36 -1.70 -8.69 3.62
CA ALA A 36 -0.86 -9.11 2.50
C ALA A 36 -0.62 -7.98 1.48
N GLU A 37 -1.64 -7.15 1.23
CA GLU A 37 -1.52 -6.05 0.27
C GLU A 37 -0.67 -4.89 0.81
N ARG A 38 -0.66 -4.70 2.14
CA ARG A 38 0.25 -3.77 2.83
C ARG A 38 1.68 -4.26 2.71
N ASP A 39 1.95 -5.53 3.02
CA ASP A 39 3.28 -6.12 2.86
C ASP A 39 3.79 -5.98 1.41
N ASP A 40 2.95 -6.30 0.42
CA ASP A 40 3.29 -6.16 -1.00
C ASP A 40 3.55 -4.70 -1.40
N TYR A 41 2.80 -3.76 -0.84
CA TYR A 41 3.01 -2.33 -1.06
C TYR A 41 4.37 -1.88 -0.52
N GLU A 42 4.65 -2.21 0.74
CA GLU A 42 5.90 -1.87 1.43
C GLU A 42 7.11 -2.49 0.71
N GLN A 43 7.05 -3.78 0.35
CA GLN A 43 8.08 -4.43 -0.46
C GLN A 43 8.28 -3.71 -1.80
N GLY A 44 7.20 -3.27 -2.45
CA GLY A 44 7.23 -2.51 -3.69
C GLY A 44 7.81 -1.09 -3.58
N LEU A 45 7.99 -0.58 -2.37
CA LEU A 45 8.71 0.67 -2.07
C LEU A 45 10.21 0.47 -1.90
N LEU A 46 10.70 -0.78 -1.93
CA LEU A 46 12.12 -1.09 -1.92
C LEU A 46 12.57 -1.61 -3.29
N ARG A 47 13.81 -1.31 -3.67
CA ARG A 47 14.45 -1.84 -4.88
C ARG A 47 15.71 -2.59 -4.49
N ALA A 48 15.69 -3.88 -4.77
CA ALA A 48 16.88 -4.72 -4.73
C ALA A 48 17.84 -4.36 -5.87
N SER A 49 19.10 -4.15 -5.54
CA SER A 49 20.19 -3.96 -6.51
C SER A 49 21.41 -4.78 -6.10
N GLY A 50 22.24 -5.17 -7.07
CA GLY A 50 23.38 -6.07 -6.84
C GLY A 50 23.04 -7.56 -6.90
N GLN A 51 23.99 -8.42 -6.56
CA GLN A 51 23.84 -9.88 -6.64
C GLN A 51 24.61 -10.57 -5.51
N GLY A 52 24.08 -11.68 -5.01
CA GLY A 52 24.74 -12.49 -3.97
C GLY A 52 24.96 -11.69 -2.69
N ARG A 53 26.21 -11.63 -2.22
CA ARG A 53 26.60 -10.90 -1.00
C ARG A 53 26.59 -9.37 -1.14
N SER A 54 26.39 -8.84 -2.35
CA SER A 54 26.30 -7.40 -2.62
C SER A 54 24.86 -6.92 -2.84
N LEU A 55 23.87 -7.71 -2.42
CA LEU A 55 22.46 -7.32 -2.46
C LEU A 55 22.23 -6.11 -1.54
N THR A 56 21.81 -4.99 -2.11
CA THR A 56 21.50 -3.75 -1.40
C THR A 56 20.04 -3.37 -1.66
N MET A 57 19.32 -3.00 -0.61
CA MET A 57 17.97 -2.45 -0.72
C MET A 57 18.05 -0.93 -0.79
N THR A 58 17.34 -0.33 -1.73
CA THR A 58 17.29 1.13 -1.88
C THR A 58 15.84 1.59 -1.97
N PRO A 59 15.47 2.77 -1.43
CA PRO A 59 14.13 3.31 -1.56
C PRO A 59 13.69 3.50 -3.02
N ASN A 60 12.46 3.08 -3.32
CA ASN A 60 11.76 3.23 -4.59
C ASN A 60 10.43 3.98 -4.38
N LEU A 61 10.56 5.26 -4.03
CA LEU A 61 9.42 6.15 -3.78
C LEU A 61 8.76 6.67 -5.07
N ALA A 62 9.27 6.26 -6.24
CA ALA A 62 8.68 6.60 -7.51
C ALA A 62 7.23 6.11 -7.56
N ASN A 63 6.31 7.06 -7.76
CA ASN A 63 4.88 6.81 -7.87
C ASN A 63 4.24 6.12 -6.63
N ALA A 64 4.85 6.26 -5.45
CA ALA A 64 4.42 5.61 -4.21
C ALA A 64 2.94 5.84 -3.89
N LYS A 65 2.44 7.07 -4.10
CA LYS A 65 1.03 7.39 -3.88
C LYS A 65 0.10 6.64 -4.83
N ALA A 66 0.41 6.62 -6.13
CA ALA A 66 -0.43 5.88 -7.08
C ALA A 66 -0.35 4.36 -6.85
N LYS A 67 0.82 3.84 -6.44
CA LYS A 67 0.98 2.42 -6.04
C LYS A 67 0.04 2.04 -4.88
N LEU A 68 -0.17 2.95 -3.92
CA LEU A 68 -1.15 2.73 -2.85
C LEU A 68 -2.59 2.82 -3.38
N VAL A 69 -2.89 3.86 -4.17
CA VAL A 69 -4.24 4.09 -4.69
C VAL A 69 -4.72 2.94 -5.58
N VAL A 70 -3.89 2.35 -6.45
CA VAL A 70 -4.34 1.20 -7.27
C VAL A 70 -4.74 -0.02 -6.46
N ARG A 71 -4.19 -0.18 -5.25
CA ARG A 71 -4.51 -1.32 -4.36
C ARG A 71 -5.80 -1.11 -3.56
N THR A 72 -6.16 0.15 -3.32
CA THR A 72 -7.26 0.55 -2.43
C THR A 72 -8.49 1.05 -3.19
N LEU A 73 -8.32 1.47 -4.45
CA LEU A 73 -9.39 1.91 -5.32
C LEU A 73 -10.18 0.70 -5.86
N VAL A 74 -11.44 0.61 -5.44
CA VAL A 74 -12.31 -0.54 -5.69
C VAL A 74 -13.63 -0.12 -6.33
N TYR A 75 -14.31 -1.09 -6.93
CA TYR A 75 -15.73 -0.99 -7.26
C TYR A 75 -16.59 -1.15 -5.99
N GLU A 76 -17.89 -0.92 -6.11
CA GLU A 76 -18.85 -1.06 -5.01
C GLU A 76 -18.94 -2.50 -4.47
N ASN A 77 -18.51 -3.51 -5.23
CA ASN A 77 -18.42 -4.90 -4.78
C ASN A 77 -17.12 -5.20 -3.99
N GLY A 78 -16.20 -4.24 -3.84
CA GLY A 78 -14.90 -4.41 -3.17
C GLY A 78 -13.77 -4.94 -4.07
N GLU A 79 -14.06 -5.25 -5.33
CA GLU A 79 -13.05 -5.67 -6.31
C GLU A 79 -12.18 -4.48 -6.73
N ARG A 80 -10.86 -4.69 -6.83
CA ARG A 80 -9.92 -3.65 -7.25
C ARG A 80 -10.20 -3.20 -8.67
N MET A 81 -10.17 -1.88 -8.90
CA MET A 81 -10.37 -1.28 -10.21
C MET A 81 -9.12 -1.36 -11.10
N PHE A 82 -7.94 -1.42 -10.47
CA PHE A 82 -6.64 -1.42 -11.16
C PHE A 82 -5.75 -2.54 -10.66
N THR A 83 -4.84 -2.97 -11.53
CA THR A 83 -3.73 -3.84 -11.16
C THR A 83 -2.51 -3.02 -10.76
N ASP A 84 -1.57 -3.63 -10.04
CA ASP A 84 -0.36 -2.95 -9.55
C ASP A 84 0.49 -2.37 -10.70
N VAL A 85 0.53 -3.04 -11.84
CA VAL A 85 1.27 -2.59 -13.04
C VAL A 85 0.67 -1.34 -13.68
N GLU A 86 -0.58 -1.02 -13.37
CA GLU A 86 -1.27 0.16 -13.88
C GLU A 86 -1.08 1.40 -13.02
N ALA A 87 -0.33 1.30 -11.92
CA ALA A 87 0.05 2.45 -11.11
C ALA A 87 0.70 3.54 -11.96
N GLY A 88 1.51 3.19 -12.97
CA GLY A 88 2.11 4.13 -13.90
C GLY A 88 1.09 4.93 -14.72
N LYS A 89 -0.01 4.29 -15.16
CA LYS A 89 -1.10 4.96 -15.89
C LYS A 89 -1.88 5.87 -14.95
N LEU A 90 -2.22 5.38 -13.76
CA LEU A 90 -2.95 6.17 -12.77
C LEU A 90 -2.14 7.38 -12.29
N GLY A 91 -0.82 7.23 -12.13
CA GLY A 91 0.10 8.29 -11.76
C GLY A 91 0.20 9.44 -12.77
N GLN A 92 -0.26 9.25 -14.01
CA GLN A 92 -0.35 10.32 -15.02
C GLN A 92 -1.62 11.18 -14.88
N LYS A 93 -2.53 10.84 -13.97
CA LYS A 93 -3.74 11.62 -13.70
C LYS A 93 -3.44 12.83 -12.81
N SER A 94 -4.48 13.62 -12.50
CA SER A 94 -4.36 14.81 -11.65
C SER A 94 -3.72 14.47 -10.32
N ALA A 95 -2.58 15.10 -10.00
CA ALA A 95 -1.91 14.94 -8.71
C ALA A 95 -2.83 15.29 -7.53
N ARG A 96 -3.74 16.26 -7.70
CA ARG A 96 -4.75 16.61 -6.68
C ARG A 96 -5.75 15.49 -6.44
N ALA A 97 -6.21 14.84 -7.51
CA ALA A 97 -7.09 13.69 -7.40
C ALA A 97 -6.38 12.51 -6.72
N ILE A 98 -5.14 12.21 -7.11
CA ILE A 98 -4.37 11.13 -6.51
C ILE A 98 -4.07 11.39 -5.03
N ASN A 99 -3.67 12.61 -4.66
CA ASN A 99 -3.46 12.97 -3.26
C ASN A 99 -4.74 12.79 -2.43
N ARG A 100 -5.90 13.24 -2.94
CA ARG A 100 -7.18 13.05 -2.25
C ARG A 100 -7.49 11.59 -1.96
N LEU A 101 -7.27 10.70 -2.93
CA LEU A 101 -7.51 9.27 -2.75
C LEU A 101 -6.45 8.63 -1.84
N TYR A 102 -5.19 9.08 -1.95
CA TYR A 102 -4.10 8.65 -1.11
C TYR A 102 -4.37 8.93 0.38
N ASP A 103 -4.80 10.14 0.73
CA ASP A 103 -5.04 10.53 2.13
C ASP A 103 -6.13 9.64 2.79
N VAL A 104 -7.14 9.23 2.01
CA VAL A 104 -8.18 8.30 2.48
C VAL A 104 -7.63 6.88 2.59
N ALA A 105 -6.85 6.43 1.60
CA ALA A 105 -6.25 5.10 1.58
C ALA A 105 -5.26 4.89 2.74
N GLU A 106 -4.42 5.89 3.02
CA GLU A 106 -3.48 5.95 4.13
C GLU A 106 -4.20 5.80 5.47
N ARG A 107 -5.20 6.66 5.72
CA ARG A 107 -6.02 6.63 6.94
C ARG A 107 -6.73 5.29 7.15
N LEU A 108 -7.36 4.74 6.10
CA LEU A 108 -8.09 3.47 6.22
C LEU A 108 -7.16 2.28 6.42
N SER A 109 -5.93 2.34 5.89
CA SER A 109 -4.97 1.23 5.95
C SER A 109 -4.04 1.31 7.15
N GLY A 110 -4.10 2.39 7.95
CA GLY A 110 -3.20 2.60 9.07
C GLY A 110 -1.72 2.60 8.64
N ILE A 111 -1.45 3.12 7.44
CA ILE A 111 -0.09 3.42 6.99
C ILE A 111 0.18 4.85 7.45
N SER A 112 1.29 5.10 8.12
CA SER A 112 1.74 6.45 8.44
C SER A 112 2.92 6.87 7.56
N GLU A 113 3.13 8.17 7.40
CA GLU A 113 4.38 8.67 6.80
C GLU A 113 5.62 8.17 7.58
N GLU A 114 5.50 8.00 8.90
CA GLU A 114 6.53 7.43 9.76
C GLU A 114 6.84 5.97 9.40
N ASP A 115 5.83 5.14 9.10
CA ASP A 115 6.00 3.76 8.66
C ASP A 115 6.84 3.69 7.36
N ILE A 116 6.58 4.61 6.43
CA ILE A 116 7.32 4.70 5.16
C ILE A 116 8.76 5.17 5.41
N GLU A 117 8.97 6.14 6.30
CA GLU A 117 10.31 6.58 6.67
C GLU A 117 11.12 5.50 7.38
N GLU A 118 10.51 4.74 8.29
CA GLU A 118 11.13 3.62 8.98
C GLU A 118 11.51 2.51 7.99
N LEU A 119 10.63 2.18 7.06
CA LEU A 119 10.91 1.25 5.96
C LEU A 119 12.16 1.69 5.16
N VAL A 120 12.27 2.99 4.86
CA VAL A 120 13.41 3.57 4.16
C VAL A 120 14.70 3.49 5.00
N LYS A 121 14.65 3.88 6.28
CA LYS A 121 15.82 3.83 7.19
C LYS A 121 16.34 2.41 7.38
N ASN A 122 15.45 1.44 7.53
CA ASN A 122 15.82 0.03 7.68
C ASN A 122 16.44 -0.57 6.40
N SER A 123 16.11 -0.03 5.22
CA SER A 123 16.72 -0.49 3.97
C SER A 123 18.18 -0.08 3.77
N ASP A 124 18.61 1.00 4.43
CA ASP A 124 19.98 1.55 4.36
C ASP A 124 20.94 0.84 5.36
N SER A 125 20.37 0.16 6.37
CA SER A 125 21.12 -0.69 7.28
C SER A 125 21.23 -2.09 6.65
N GLY A 126 22.39 -2.43 6.09
CA GLY A 126 22.67 -3.76 5.52
C GLY A 126 22.34 -4.93 6.48
N PRO A 127 22.25 -6.19 5.99
CA PRO A 127 21.77 -7.32 6.79
C PRO A 127 22.51 -7.41 8.13
N GLY A 128 21.75 -7.22 9.21
CA GLY A 128 22.26 -7.05 10.56
C GLY A 128 23.17 -8.18 11.00
N GLU A 129 24.26 -7.80 11.66
CA GLU A 129 25.06 -8.72 12.47
C GLU A 129 24.13 -9.37 13.52
N PRO A 130 24.23 -10.69 13.76
CA PRO A 130 23.41 -11.35 14.75
C PRO A 130 23.73 -10.77 16.14
N SER A 131 22.70 -10.21 16.79
CA SER A 131 22.77 -9.77 18.17
C SER A 131 23.24 -10.93 19.06
N PRO A 132 24.38 -10.82 19.78
CA PRO A 132 24.75 -11.83 20.75
C PRO A 132 23.79 -11.71 21.94
N SER A 133 22.99 -12.75 22.16
CA SER A 133 22.24 -12.90 23.41
C SER A 133 23.19 -13.40 24.50
N ASP A 134 23.31 -12.64 25.59
CA ASP A 134 23.84 -13.11 26.89
C ASP A 134 22.84 -14.04 27.58
#